data_AF-R7B524-F1
#
_entry.id   AF-R7B524-F1
#
_cell.length_a   1.000
_cell.length_b   1.000
_cell.length_c   1.000
_cell.angle_alpha   90.00
_cell.angle_beta   90.00
_cell.angle_gamma   90.00
#
_symmetry.space_group_name_H-M   'P 1'
#
loop_
_entity.id
_entity.type
_entity.pdbx_description
1 polymer ?
#
loop_
_entity_poly.entity_id
_entity_poly.type
_entity_poly.pdbx_seq_one_letter_code
_entity_poly.pdbx_strand_id
1 'polypeptide(L)'
;MGAFADRVFAVAKQIPRGKVATYGQIARIIGAPRAARYVGYALRANPAPGTEPGSIPCHRVVFKDGRMATGFAFGGPEIQQQMLEEEGVGFDEEGKVVMESFLWNGVPADESGLPMGPPSDFDWEAELAESPLHHCETCKHPRPDCQKGISN
;
A
#
# COMPACT_ATOMS: atom_id res chain seq x y z
N MET A 1 -12.68 8.09 -19.03
CA MET A 1 -13.11 7.35 -17.82
C MET A 1 -13.62 8.36 -16.82
N GLY A 2 -14.51 7.97 -15.90
CA GLY A 2 -15.10 8.91 -14.93
C GLY A 2 -14.27 9.03 -13.66
N ALA A 3 -14.41 10.16 -12.94
CA ALA A 3 -13.64 10.49 -11.73
C ALA A 3 -13.63 9.38 -10.65
N PHE A 4 -14.66 8.54 -10.58
CA PHE A 4 -14.69 7.39 -9.66
C PHE A 4 -13.68 6.29 -10.07
N ALA A 5 -13.64 5.93 -11.36
CA ALA A 5 -12.77 4.88 -11.86
C ALA A 5 -11.30 5.30 -11.76
N ASP A 6 -11.00 6.58 -12.03
CA ASP A 6 -9.64 7.11 -11.92
C ASP A 6 -9.10 7.00 -10.49
N ARG A 7 -9.94 7.27 -9.46
CA ARG A 7 -9.57 7.04 -8.06
C ARG A 7 -9.37 5.56 -7.73
N VAL A 8 -10.22 4.67 -8.28
CA VAL A 8 -10.04 3.22 -8.11
C VAL A 8 -8.70 2.77 -8.68
N PHE A 9 -8.34 3.22 -9.88
CA PHE A 9 -7.07 2.87 -10.52
C PHE A 9 -5.87 3.44 -9.78
N ALA A 10 -5.97 4.69 -9.30
CA ALA A 10 -4.93 5.32 -8.49
C ALA A 10 -4.63 4.52 -7.21
N VAL A 11 -5.65 3.98 -6.54
CA VAL A 11 -5.47 3.12 -5.37
C VAL A 11 -4.94 1.74 -5.76
N ALA A 12 -5.46 1.13 -6.84
CA ALA A 12 -4.99 -0.17 -7.30
C ALA A 12 -3.49 -0.17 -7.64
N LYS A 13 -2.98 0.91 -8.22
CA LYS A 13 -1.54 1.11 -8.50
C LYS A 13 -0.66 1.17 -7.24
N GLN A 14 -1.22 1.48 -6.08
CA GLN A 14 -0.48 1.56 -4.82
C GLN A 14 -0.37 0.21 -4.12
N ILE A 15 -1.12 -0.82 -4.55
CA ILE A 15 -1.06 -2.15 -3.96
C ILE A 15 0.29 -2.77 -4.33
N PRO A 16 1.17 -3.07 -3.37
CA PRO A 16 2.51 -3.59 -3.66
C PRO A 16 2.46 -4.97 -4.34
N ARG A 17 3.53 -5.31 -5.06
CA ARG A 17 3.74 -6.69 -5.55
C ARG A 17 3.75 -7.65 -4.35
N GLY A 18 3.08 -8.79 -4.49
CA GLY A 18 2.99 -9.79 -3.42
C GLY A 18 2.03 -9.40 -2.29
N LYS A 19 1.17 -8.39 -2.51
CA LYS A 19 0.07 -8.03 -1.60
C LYS A 19 -1.24 -7.95 -2.38
N VAL A 20 -2.34 -8.15 -1.66
CA VAL A 20 -3.70 -8.04 -2.22
C VAL A 20 -4.54 -7.03 -1.45
N ALA A 21 -5.50 -6.42 -2.12
CA ALA A 21 -6.53 -5.62 -1.48
C ALA A 21 -7.91 -6.22 -1.75
N THR A 22 -8.88 -5.90 -0.89
CA THR A 22 -10.28 -6.26 -1.17
C THR A 22 -11.00 -5.13 -1.91
N TYR A 23 -12.02 -5.46 -2.70
CA TYR A 23 -12.88 -4.44 -3.32
C TYR A 23 -13.47 -3.45 -2.30
N GLY A 24 -13.84 -3.94 -1.11
CA GLY A 24 -14.36 -3.12 -0.02
C GLY A 24 -13.29 -2.20 0.59
N GLN A 25 -12.04 -2.66 0.68
CA GLN A 25 -10.93 -1.84 1.14
C GLN A 25 -10.68 -0.67 0.20
N ILE A 26 -10.57 -0.92 -1.11
CA ILE A 26 -10.42 0.14 -2.11
C ILE A 26 -11.60 1.13 -2.01
N ALA A 27 -12.82 0.62 -1.90
CA ALA A 27 -14.02 1.44 -1.76
C ALA A 27 -13.95 2.38 -0.54
N ARG A 28 -13.40 1.92 0.60
CA ARG A 28 -13.18 2.76 1.78
C ARG A 28 -12.10 3.82 1.54
N ILE A 29 -10.96 3.43 0.96
CA ILE A 29 -9.83 4.34 0.69
C ILE A 29 -10.26 5.50 -0.21
N ILE A 30 -11.08 5.24 -1.23
CA ILE A 30 -11.58 6.29 -2.14
C ILE A 30 -12.77 7.10 -1.57
N GLY A 31 -13.14 6.91 -0.29
CA GLY A 31 -14.24 7.61 0.37
C GLY A 31 -15.65 7.13 -0.01
N ALA A 32 -15.79 5.93 -0.57
CA ALA A 32 -17.07 5.37 -1.02
C ALA A 32 -17.33 3.96 -0.42
N PRO A 33 -17.46 3.82 0.91
CA PRO A 33 -17.40 2.53 1.62
C PRO A 33 -18.44 1.48 1.19
N ARG A 34 -19.56 1.90 0.56
CA ARG A 34 -20.62 0.99 0.07
C ARG A 34 -20.51 0.67 -1.42
N ALA A 35 -19.42 1.08 -2.07
CA ALA A 35 -19.25 1.00 -3.52
C ALA A 35 -18.39 -0.17 -4.01
N ALA A 36 -18.15 -1.21 -3.19
CA ALA A 36 -17.30 -2.35 -3.57
C ALA A 36 -17.68 -2.98 -4.92
N ARG A 37 -18.99 -3.09 -5.21
CA ARG A 37 -19.45 -3.60 -6.51
C ARG A 37 -19.07 -2.69 -7.69
N TYR A 38 -19.13 -1.37 -7.50
CA TYR A 38 -18.71 -0.39 -8.49
C TYR A 38 -17.19 -0.37 -8.70
N VAL A 39 -16.41 -0.65 -7.64
CA VAL A 39 -14.96 -0.89 -7.77
C VAL A 39 -14.71 -2.06 -8.73
N GLY A 40 -15.43 -3.17 -8.56
CA GLY A 40 -15.35 -4.31 -9.48
C GLY A 40 -15.67 -3.95 -10.93
N TYR A 41 -16.72 -3.14 -11.17
CA TYR A 41 -17.04 -2.65 -12.52
C TYR A 41 -15.95 -1.75 -13.11
N ALA A 42 -15.37 -0.86 -12.30
CA ALA A 42 -14.25 -0.02 -12.73
C ALA A 42 -13.03 -0.87 -13.13
N LEU A 43 -12.65 -1.84 -12.30
CA LEU A 43 -11.51 -2.73 -12.56
C LEU A 43 -11.73 -3.65 -13.77
N ARG A 44 -12.98 -4.07 -14.03
CA ARG A 44 -13.33 -4.79 -15.27
C ARG A 44 -13.08 -3.94 -16.53
N ALA A 45 -13.20 -2.62 -16.42
CA ALA A 45 -12.96 -1.66 -17.50
C ALA A 45 -11.54 -1.07 -17.45
N ASN A 46 -10.60 -1.72 -16.77
CA ASN A 46 -9.22 -1.28 -16.67
C ASN A 46 -8.58 -1.10 -18.06
N PRO A 47 -8.08 0.10 -18.42
CA PRO A 47 -7.51 0.39 -19.74
C PRO A 47 -6.10 -0.16 -19.93
N ALA A 48 -5.39 -0.51 -18.86
CA ALA A 48 -3.99 -0.91 -18.89
C ALA A 48 -3.72 -2.02 -17.86
N PRO A 49 -4.33 -3.22 -18.01
CA PRO A 49 -4.04 -4.36 -17.15
C PRO A 49 -2.59 -4.82 -17.31
N GLY A 50 -2.03 -5.40 -16.25
CA GLY A 50 -0.69 -5.97 -16.26
C GLY A 50 0.11 -5.69 -14.99
N THR A 51 1.38 -6.06 -15.03
CA THR A 51 2.34 -5.97 -13.92
C THR A 51 3.47 -4.98 -14.16
N GLU A 52 3.59 -4.48 -15.39
CA GLU A 52 4.68 -3.59 -15.82
C GLU A 52 4.53 -2.18 -15.24
N PRO A 53 5.63 -1.40 -15.16
CA PRO A 53 5.56 0.01 -14.79
C PRO A 53 4.54 0.76 -15.64
N GLY A 54 3.59 1.43 -14.98
CA GLY A 54 2.51 2.18 -15.63
C GLY A 54 1.19 1.42 -15.78
N SER A 55 1.19 0.09 -15.68
CA SER A 55 -0.02 -0.74 -15.65
C SER A 55 -0.85 -0.49 -14.39
N ILE A 56 -2.09 -0.98 -14.42
CA ILE A 56 -3.02 -1.03 -13.29
C ILE A 56 -3.17 -2.51 -12.89
N PRO A 57 -2.58 -2.94 -11.77
CA PRO A 57 -2.51 -4.35 -11.38
C PRO A 57 -3.83 -4.84 -10.75
N CYS A 58 -4.88 -4.90 -11.57
CA CYS A 58 -6.22 -5.26 -11.09
C CYS A 58 -6.35 -6.71 -10.58
N HIS A 59 -5.41 -7.60 -10.94
CA HIS A 59 -5.34 -8.97 -10.40
C HIS A 59 -5.06 -8.99 -8.89
N ARG A 60 -4.43 -7.94 -8.34
CA ARG A 60 -4.20 -7.77 -6.89
C ARG A 60 -5.46 -7.47 -6.08
N VAL A 61 -6.63 -7.40 -6.71
CA VAL A 61 -7.91 -7.11 -6.03
C VAL A 61 -8.78 -8.35 -5.97
N VAL A 62 -9.04 -8.84 -4.76
CA VAL A 62 -9.72 -10.11 -4.48
C VAL A 62 -11.01 -9.93 -3.69
N PHE A 63 -11.81 -10.99 -3.55
CA PHE A 63 -12.96 -10.98 -2.66
C PHE A 63 -12.54 -10.90 -1.18
N LYS A 64 -13.47 -10.47 -0.32
CA LYS A 64 -13.21 -10.28 1.12
C LYS A 64 -12.71 -11.56 1.81
N ASP A 65 -13.13 -12.71 1.32
CA ASP A 65 -12.79 -14.04 1.82
C ASP A 65 -11.58 -14.67 1.11
N GLY A 66 -10.80 -13.89 0.36
CA GLY A 66 -9.59 -14.34 -0.32
C GLY A 66 -9.83 -15.07 -1.65
N ARG A 67 -11.09 -15.27 -2.06
CA ARG A 67 -11.39 -15.88 -3.37
C ARG A 67 -11.04 -14.97 -4.54
N MET A 68 -10.69 -15.62 -5.66
CA MET A 68 -10.51 -14.97 -6.95
C MET A 68 -11.83 -14.46 -7.52
N ALA A 69 -11.76 -13.46 -8.39
CA ALA A 69 -12.89 -12.93 -9.10
C ALA A 69 -13.39 -13.95 -10.13
N THR A 70 -14.59 -14.49 -9.92
CA THR A 70 -15.19 -15.50 -10.81
C THR A 70 -15.32 -15.04 -12.26
N GLY A 71 -15.48 -13.74 -12.48
CA GLY A 71 -15.54 -13.11 -13.80
C GLY A 71 -14.35 -12.20 -14.07
N PHE A 72 -13.13 -12.59 -13.64
CA PHE A 72 -11.94 -11.80 -13.92
C PHE A 72 -11.80 -11.57 -15.43
N ALA A 73 -11.86 -10.31 -15.85
CA ALA A 73 -12.06 -9.95 -17.25
C ALA A 73 -10.84 -10.25 -18.15
N PHE A 74 -9.70 -10.58 -17.54
CA PHE A 74 -8.40 -10.71 -18.21
C PHE A 74 -7.89 -12.16 -18.18
N GLY A 75 -8.80 -13.14 -18.29
CA GLY A 75 -8.45 -14.55 -18.40
C GLY A 75 -9.12 -15.49 -17.40
N GLY A 76 -10.01 -14.99 -16.54
CA GLY A 76 -10.70 -15.80 -15.54
C GLY A 76 -9.94 -15.94 -14.21
N PRO A 77 -10.57 -16.58 -13.21
CA PRO A 77 -10.01 -16.69 -11.86
C PRO A 77 -8.69 -17.46 -11.80
N GLU A 78 -8.47 -18.43 -12.70
CA GLU A 78 -7.23 -19.23 -12.77
C GLU A 78 -6.04 -18.35 -13.18
N ILE A 79 -6.22 -17.47 -14.17
CA ILE A 79 -5.19 -16.51 -14.58
C ILE A 79 -4.94 -15.49 -13.48
N GLN A 80 -6.00 -15.04 -12.79
CA GLN A 80 -5.82 -14.14 -11.64
C GLN A 80 -4.95 -14.79 -10.56
N GLN A 81 -5.22 -16.05 -10.23
CA GLN A 81 -4.44 -16.80 -9.24
C GLN A 81 -2.99 -16.97 -9.70
N GLN A 82 -2.75 -17.41 -10.94
CA GLN A 82 -1.40 -17.57 -11.47
C GLN A 82 -0.58 -16.27 -11.37
N MET A 83 -1.16 -15.14 -11.77
CA MET A 83 -0.48 -13.84 -11.67
C MET A 83 -0.12 -13.49 -10.22
N LEU A 84 -0.95 -13.85 -9.25
CA LEU A 84 -0.67 -13.63 -7.83
C LEU A 84 0.40 -14.58 -7.29
N GLU A 85 0.38 -15.85 -7.70
CA GLU A 85 1.41 -16.84 -7.37
C GLU A 85 2.79 -16.41 -7.90
N GLU A 86 2.85 -15.90 -9.13
CA GLU A 86 4.07 -15.33 -9.72
C GLU A 86 4.60 -14.11 -8.92
N GLU A 87 3.72 -13.39 -8.23
CA GLU A 87 4.06 -12.31 -7.30
C GLU A 87 4.43 -12.79 -5.89
N GLY A 88 4.38 -14.10 -5.63
CA GLY A 88 4.70 -14.71 -4.34
C GLY A 88 3.54 -14.70 -3.34
N VAL A 89 2.29 -14.50 -3.80
CA VAL A 89 1.10 -14.59 -2.94
C VAL A 89 0.78 -16.07 -2.69
N GLY A 90 0.62 -16.42 -1.43
CA GLY A 90 0.27 -17.78 -0.99
C GLY A 90 -1.24 -18.00 -0.91
N PHE A 91 -1.62 -19.25 -1.17
CA PHE A 91 -3.00 -19.72 -1.18
C PHE A 91 -3.19 -20.89 -0.20
N ASP A 92 -4.40 -21.04 0.34
CA ASP A 92 -4.80 -22.19 1.15
C ASP A 92 -5.21 -23.39 0.28
N GLU A 93 -5.58 -24.51 0.93
CA GLU A 93 -6.01 -25.74 0.25
C GLU A 93 -7.27 -25.56 -0.60
N GLU A 94 -8.06 -24.51 -0.35
CA GLU A 94 -9.27 -24.17 -1.10
C GLU A 94 -9.00 -23.18 -2.25
N GLY A 95 -7.73 -22.80 -2.48
CA GLY A 95 -7.33 -21.84 -3.51
C GLY A 95 -7.71 -20.40 -3.17
N LYS A 96 -7.86 -20.06 -1.89
CA LYS A 96 -8.06 -18.68 -1.42
C LYS A 96 -6.74 -18.09 -0.96
N VAL A 97 -6.56 -16.79 -1.15
CA VAL A 97 -5.40 -16.08 -0.61
C VAL A 97 -5.37 -16.21 0.90
N VAL A 98 -4.19 -16.50 1.47
CA VAL A 98 -3.95 -16.46 2.92
C VAL A 98 -3.96 -15.00 3.38
N MET A 99 -5.17 -14.46 3.59
CA MET A 99 -5.40 -13.02 3.78
C MET A 99 -4.60 -12.41 4.93
N GLU A 100 -4.37 -13.16 6.02
CA GLU A 100 -3.58 -12.68 7.16
C GLU A 100 -2.16 -12.26 6.77
N SER A 101 -1.54 -12.99 5.84
CA SER A 101 -0.16 -12.73 5.41
C SER A 101 -0.07 -11.73 4.25
N PHE A 102 -1.07 -11.73 3.37
CA PHE A 102 -0.99 -11.03 2.07
C PHE A 102 -1.90 -9.82 1.95
N LEU A 103 -2.83 -9.58 2.88
CA LEU A 103 -3.65 -8.38 2.85
C LEU A 103 -2.80 -7.13 3.01
N TRP A 104 -2.99 -6.19 2.08
CA TRP A 104 -2.36 -4.89 2.11
C TRP A 104 -2.88 -4.08 3.30
N ASN A 105 -1.98 -3.46 4.06
CA ASN A 105 -2.33 -2.61 5.21
C ASN A 105 -2.90 -1.23 4.82
N GLY A 106 -2.88 -0.87 3.53
CA GLY A 106 -3.36 0.42 3.02
C GLY A 106 -2.28 1.52 2.98
N VAL A 107 -1.03 1.21 3.37
CA VAL A 107 0.10 2.13 3.26
C VAL A 107 0.88 1.79 1.99
N PRO A 108 1.12 2.76 1.08
CA PRO A 108 1.96 2.53 -0.09
C PRO A 108 3.36 2.05 0.33
N ALA A 109 3.89 1.04 -0.35
CA ALA A 109 5.25 0.57 -0.14
C ALA A 109 6.12 0.89 -1.37
N ASP A 110 7.41 1.13 -1.14
CA ASP A 110 8.40 1.24 -2.21
C ASP A 110 8.76 -0.15 -2.78
N GLU A 111 9.70 -0.19 -3.71
CA GLU A 111 10.11 -1.40 -4.43
C GLU A 111 10.76 -2.47 -3.51
N SER A 112 11.17 -2.08 -2.30
CA SER A 112 11.70 -2.99 -1.28
C SER A 112 10.61 -3.60 -0.38
N GLY A 113 9.35 -3.19 -0.56
CA GLY A 113 8.23 -3.59 0.30
C GLY A 113 8.17 -2.83 1.62
N LEU A 114 9.04 -1.82 1.81
CA LEU A 114 9.01 -0.93 2.95
C LEU A 114 7.98 0.19 2.72
N PRO A 115 7.21 0.59 3.75
CA PRO A 115 6.25 1.68 3.60
C PRO A 115 6.97 2.99 3.24
N MET A 116 6.45 3.73 2.25
CA MET A 116 7.00 5.02 1.79
C MET A 116 6.81 6.18 2.79
N GLY A 117 6.25 5.87 3.96
CA GLY A 117 6.09 6.79 5.08
C GLY A 117 6.16 5.98 6.36
N PRO A 118 6.36 6.65 7.50
CA PRO A 118 6.36 5.96 8.77
C PRO A 118 4.99 5.26 9.03
N PRO A 119 4.96 4.21 9.87
CA PRO A 119 3.73 3.58 10.33
C PRO A 119 2.68 4.60 10.84
N SER A 120 1.39 4.25 10.80
CA SER A 120 0.34 5.20 11.24
C SER A 120 0.35 5.50 12.74
N ASP A 121 1.03 4.68 13.53
CA ASP A 121 1.31 4.85 14.96
C ASP A 121 2.67 5.51 15.23
N PHE A 122 3.35 6.01 14.19
CA PHE A 122 4.63 6.68 14.33
C PHE A 122 4.44 8.07 14.94
N ASP A 123 5.02 8.24 16.12
CA ASP A 123 4.95 9.47 16.89
C ASP A 123 5.97 10.49 16.37
N TRP A 124 5.53 11.32 15.42
CA TRP A 124 6.35 12.42 14.92
C TRP A 124 6.69 13.43 16.01
N GLU A 125 5.83 13.60 17.02
CA GLU A 125 6.10 14.52 18.12
C GLU A 125 7.22 13.98 19.00
N ALA A 126 7.30 12.68 19.29
CA ALA A 126 8.41 12.10 20.06
C ALA A 126 9.76 12.12 19.32
N GLU A 127 9.75 11.92 18.00
CA GLU A 127 10.99 11.87 17.18
C GLU A 127 11.49 13.26 16.78
N LEU A 128 10.58 14.22 16.55
CA LEU A 128 10.90 15.62 16.24
C LEU A 128 10.86 16.53 17.46
N ALA A 129 10.44 16.03 18.64
CA ALA A 129 10.74 16.65 19.92
C ALA A 129 12.25 16.65 20.10
N GLU A 130 12.84 17.67 19.50
CA GLU A 130 14.10 18.29 19.81
C GLU A 130 15.05 17.32 20.50
N SER A 131 15.92 16.69 19.70
CA SER A 131 17.24 16.32 20.22
C SER A 131 17.71 17.54 21.01
N PRO A 132 17.75 17.50 22.36
CA PRO A 132 17.69 18.72 23.14
C PRO A 132 18.86 19.58 22.70
N LEU A 133 18.57 20.81 22.27
CA LEU A 133 19.60 21.81 21.97
C LEU A 133 20.60 21.76 23.12
N HIS A 134 21.80 21.26 22.80
CA HIS A 134 22.78 20.82 23.77
C HIS A 134 23.16 21.99 24.69
N HIS A 135 22.55 22.05 25.87
CA HIS A 135 22.92 22.99 26.92
C HIS A 135 24.24 22.52 27.54
N CYS A 136 25.30 23.17 27.06
CA CYS A 136 26.70 22.82 27.29
C CYS A 136 27.19 23.25 28.68
N GLU A 137 26.63 22.70 29.76
CA GLU A 137 27.18 22.93 31.10
C GLU A 137 28.17 21.84 31.55
N THR A 138 28.18 20.66 30.92
CA THR A 138 29.00 19.50 31.37
C THR A 138 29.66 18.65 30.27
N CYS A 139 29.68 19.09 29.02
CA CYS A 139 30.11 18.21 27.92
C CYS A 139 31.63 17.97 27.87
N LYS A 140 32.04 16.70 27.81
CA LYS A 140 33.46 16.27 27.75
C LYS A 140 34.11 16.46 26.37
N HIS A 141 33.34 16.61 25.28
CA HIS A 141 33.87 16.79 23.91
C HIS A 141 32.99 17.80 23.14
N PRO A 142 33.46 19.04 22.89
CA PRO A 142 32.67 20.07 22.21
C PRO A 142 32.48 19.78 20.72
N ARG A 143 31.27 20.04 20.19
CA ARG A 143 30.90 19.93 18.77
C ARG A 143 31.16 21.25 18.01
N PRO A 144 31.21 21.23 16.65
CA PRO A 144 31.54 22.41 15.83
C PRO A 144 30.59 23.61 15.99
N ASP A 145 29.36 23.37 16.45
CA ASP A 145 28.28 24.34 16.68
C ASP A 145 28.21 24.86 18.13
N CYS A 146 29.22 24.55 18.96
CA CYS A 146 29.27 24.97 20.36
C CYS A 146 29.53 26.49 20.48
N GLN A 147 28.54 27.25 21.00
CA GLN A 147 28.63 28.70 21.24
C GLN A 147 29.45 29.09 22.49
N LYS A 148 30.49 28.33 22.85
CA LYS A 148 31.43 28.79 23.89
C LYS A 148 32.29 29.92 23.31
N GLY A 149 32.01 31.15 23.74
CA GLY A 149 32.95 32.27 23.61
C GLY A 149 32.54 33.42 22.69
N ILE A 150 31.30 33.48 22.18
CA ILE A 150 30.81 34.73 21.57
C ILE A 150 30.28 35.62 22.69
N SER A 151 31.20 36.26 23.41
CA SER A 151 30.86 37.49 24.13
C SER A 151 30.56 38.59 23.11
N ASN A 152 29.53 39.39 23.37
CA ASN A 152 29.25 40.64 22.64
C ASN A 152 30.51 41.48 22.43
#